data_AF-A0AAV2STG2-F1
#
_entry.id   AF-A0AAV2STG2-F1
#
_cell.length_a   1.000
_cell.length_b   1.000
_cell.length_c   1.000
_cell.angle_alpha   90.00
_cell.angle_beta   90.00
_cell.angle_gamma   90.00
#
_symmetry.space_group_name_H-M   'P 1'
#
loop_
_entity.id
_entity.type
_entity.pdbx_description
1 polymer ?
#
loop_
_entity_poly.entity_id
_entity_poly.type
_entity_poly.pdbx_seq_one_letter_code
_entity_poly.pdbx_strand_id
1 'polypeptide(L)'
;VRRCLMTFAAITAIGGIALIVTAVMLLQGLRKEMEMRMEPWIWCMAIFTVWRSLVIIFASIVNDMIFAYHILMCLFWICFIGGNIFSWLVVHSFYHELCEVTRLEDCARAK
;
A
#
# COMPACT_ATOMS: atom_id res chain seq x y z
N VAL A 1 -14.11 -23.02 -4.34
CA VAL A 1 -13.77 -22.27 -3.11
C VAL A 1 -12.28 -22.32 -2.76
N ARG A 2 -11.73 -23.48 -2.34
CA ARG A 2 -10.30 -23.58 -1.95
C ARG A 2 -9.30 -23.15 -3.04
N ARG A 3 -9.51 -23.57 -4.29
CA ARG A 3 -8.67 -23.17 -5.44
C ARG A 3 -8.73 -21.67 -5.72
N CYS A 4 -9.91 -21.06 -5.60
CA CYS A 4 -10.09 -19.62 -5.77
C CYS A 4 -9.34 -18.82 -4.69
N LEU A 5 -9.43 -19.25 -3.43
CA LEU A 5 -8.70 -18.64 -2.33
C LEU A 5 -7.18 -18.70 -2.56
N MET A 6 -6.70 -19.84 -3.07
CA MET A 6 -5.27 -20.04 -3.39
C MET A 6 -4.81 -19.13 -4.55
N THR A 7 -5.64 -18.90 -5.56
CA THR A 7 -5.36 -17.95 -6.65
C THR A 7 -5.32 -16.50 -6.13
N PHE A 8 -6.27 -16.08 -5.30
CA PHE A 8 -6.24 -14.73 -4.69
C PHE A 8 -5.02 -14.53 -3.80
N ALA A 9 -4.62 -15.57 -3.05
CA ALA A 9 -3.40 -15.55 -2.26
C ALA A 9 -2.15 -15.39 -3.14
N ALA A 10 -2.08 -16.11 -4.28
CA ALA A 10 -0.96 -15.99 -5.22
C ALA A 10 -0.86 -14.58 -5.84
N ILE A 11 -1.98 -13.99 -6.26
CA ILE A 11 -2.02 -12.61 -6.78
C ILE A 11 -1.56 -11.61 -5.71
N THR A 12 -2.03 -11.80 -4.48
CA THR A 12 -1.63 -10.94 -3.35
C THR A 12 -0.14 -11.07 -3.04
N ALA A 13 0.43 -12.26 -3.16
CA ALA A 13 1.87 -12.47 -2.98
C ALA A 13 2.69 -11.73 -4.06
N ILE A 14 2.26 -11.79 -5.33
CA ILE A 14 2.91 -11.05 -6.42
C ILE A 14 2.82 -9.54 -6.19
N GLY A 15 1.66 -9.04 -5.78
CA GLY A 15 1.50 -7.63 -5.41
C GLY A 15 2.39 -7.22 -4.23
N GLY A 16 2.60 -8.13 -3.26
CA GLY A 16 3.54 -7.91 -2.15
C GLY A 16 4.99 -7.76 -2.62
N ILE A 17 5.42 -8.54 -3.62
CA ILE A 17 6.76 -8.40 -4.21
C ILE A 17 6.90 -7.03 -4.90
N ALA A 18 5.88 -6.62 -5.66
CA ALA A 18 5.87 -5.29 -6.30
C ALA A 18 5.95 -4.15 -5.27
N LEU A 19 5.28 -4.28 -4.12
CA LEU A 19 5.38 -3.32 -3.02
C LEU A 19 6.77 -3.26 -2.40
N ILE A 20 7.46 -4.39 -2.25
CA ILE A 20 8.84 -4.41 -1.75
C ILE A 20 9.76 -3.64 -2.70
N VAL A 21 9.65 -3.90 -4.01
CA VAL A 21 10.45 -3.20 -5.03
C VAL A 21 10.21 -1.70 -5.00
N THR A 22 8.93 -1.29 -5.00
CA THR A 22 8.58 0.14 -4.93
C THR A 22 8.95 0.76 -3.59
N ALA A 23 8.99 0.01 -2.48
CA ALA A 23 9.43 0.52 -1.17
C ALA A 23 10.93 0.82 -1.16
N VAL A 24 11.75 0.01 -1.85
CA VAL A 24 13.16 0.33 -2.06
C VAL A 24 13.31 1.60 -2.89
N MET A 25 12.49 1.78 -3.93
CA MET A 25 12.48 3.02 -4.72
C MET A 25 12.07 4.24 -3.87
N LEU A 26 11.08 4.08 -3.00
CA LEU A 26 10.63 5.11 -2.06
C LEU A 26 11.77 5.55 -1.14
N LEU A 27 12.51 4.61 -0.53
CA LEU A 27 13.65 4.93 0.33
C LEU A 27 14.74 5.70 -0.42
N GLN A 28 14.99 5.35 -1.67
CA GLN A 28 15.92 6.09 -2.52
C GLN A 28 15.39 7.48 -2.90
N GLY A 29 14.07 7.61 -3.11
CA GLY A 29 13.38 8.87 -3.37
C GLY A 29 13.49 9.82 -2.18
N LEU A 30 13.17 9.33 -0.98
CA LEU A 30 13.31 10.08 0.27
C LEU A 30 14.75 10.56 0.49
N ARG A 31 15.74 9.67 0.30
CA ARG A 31 17.16 10.02 0.52
C ARG A 31 17.68 11.10 -0.42
N LYS A 32 17.14 11.19 -1.63
CA LYS A 32 17.56 12.14 -2.67
C LYS A 32 16.59 13.30 -2.82
N GLU A 33 15.56 13.36 -1.98
CA GLU A 33 14.47 14.34 -2.03
C GLU A 33 13.85 14.49 -3.44
N MET A 34 13.72 13.37 -4.17
CA MET A 34 13.17 13.35 -5.53
C MET A 34 11.72 12.89 -5.54
N GLU A 35 10.78 13.81 -5.77
CA GLU A 35 9.33 13.57 -5.82
C GLU A 35 8.94 12.46 -6.81
N MET A 36 9.56 12.46 -8.01
CA MET A 36 9.27 11.53 -9.12
C MET A 36 9.47 10.05 -8.75
N ARG A 37 10.33 9.76 -7.76
CA ARG A 37 10.59 8.37 -7.31
C ARG A 37 9.63 7.89 -6.22
N MET A 38 8.84 8.79 -5.64
CA MET A 38 7.87 8.46 -4.59
C MET A 38 6.52 8.04 -5.18
N GLU A 39 6.13 8.61 -6.34
CA GLU A 39 4.85 8.34 -6.99
C GLU A 39 4.55 6.85 -7.24
N PRO A 40 5.50 6.02 -7.73
CA PRO A 40 5.20 4.61 -8.03
C PRO A 40 4.76 3.83 -6.79
N TRP A 41 5.32 4.15 -5.62
CA TRP A 41 4.95 3.51 -4.36
C TRP A 41 3.56 3.95 -3.91
N ILE A 42 3.22 5.23 -4.03
CA ILE A 42 1.90 5.78 -3.64
C ILE A 42 0.78 5.09 -4.43
N TRP A 43 0.93 4.98 -5.75
CA TRP A 43 -0.05 4.30 -6.60
C TRP A 43 -0.12 2.80 -6.34
N CYS A 44 1.03 2.14 -6.23
CA CYS A 44 1.09 0.69 -5.98
C CYS A 44 0.43 0.35 -4.62
N MET A 45 0.71 1.13 -3.58
CA MET A 45 0.16 0.94 -2.24
C MET A 45 -1.35 1.21 -2.19
N ALA A 46 -1.86 2.21 -2.92
CA ALA A 46 -3.30 2.45 -3.03
C ALA A 46 -4.03 1.27 -3.69
N ILE A 47 -3.57 0.83 -4.86
CA ILE A 47 -4.16 -0.29 -5.60
C ILE A 47 -4.09 -1.57 -4.76
N PHE A 48 -2.96 -1.84 -4.12
CA PHE A 48 -2.79 -3.02 -3.28
C PHE A 48 -3.71 -3.00 -2.06
N THR A 49 -3.92 -1.84 -1.45
CA THR A 49 -4.82 -1.69 -0.30
C THR A 49 -6.28 -1.96 -0.69
N VAL A 50 -6.73 -1.48 -1.85
CA VAL A 50 -8.06 -1.76 -2.40
C VAL A 50 -8.21 -3.24 -2.77
N TRP A 51 -7.21 -3.83 -3.42
CA TRP A 51 -7.22 -5.26 -3.72
C TRP A 51 -7.33 -6.11 -2.44
N ARG A 52 -6.55 -5.77 -1.42
CA ARG A 52 -6.51 -6.49 -0.15
C ARG A 52 -7.83 -6.35 0.64
N SER A 53 -8.52 -5.21 0.54
CA SER A 53 -9.85 -5.04 1.13
C SER A 53 -10.94 -5.85 0.42
N LEU A 54 -10.81 -6.10 -0.88
CA LEU A 54 -11.71 -7.04 -1.59
C LEU A 54 -11.44 -8.50 -1.18
N VAL A 55 -10.16 -8.88 -1.07
CA VAL A 55 -9.76 -10.24 -0.69
C VAL A 55 -10.23 -10.59 0.73
N ILE A 56 -10.16 -9.65 1.69
CA ILE A 56 -10.61 -9.92 3.07
C ILE A 56 -12.13 -10.12 3.14
N ILE A 57 -12.92 -9.35 2.37
CA ILE A 57 -14.38 -9.53 2.31
C ILE A 57 -14.69 -10.94 1.78
N PHE A 58 -14.05 -11.34 0.68
CA PHE A 58 -14.23 -12.69 0.15
C PHE A 58 -13.81 -13.78 1.15
N ALA A 59 -12.68 -13.60 1.82
CA ALA A 59 -12.19 -14.54 2.83
C ALA A 59 -13.14 -14.66 4.03
N SER A 60 -13.80 -13.56 4.44
CA SER A 60 -14.79 -13.57 5.52
C SER A 60 -16.09 -14.30 5.15
N ILE A 61 -16.48 -14.32 3.87
CA ILE A 61 -17.67 -15.05 3.41
C ILE A 61 -17.37 -16.55 3.27
N VAL A 62 -16.17 -16.87 2.79
CA VAL A 62 -15.76 -18.24 2.48
C VAL A 62 -15.34 -19.03 3.72
N ASN A 63 -14.67 -18.39 4.68
CA ASN A 63 -14.25 -19.08 5.89
C ASN A 63 -15.40 -19.19 6.88
N ASP A 64 -15.44 -20.32 7.58
CA ASP A 64 -16.40 -20.53 8.65
C ASP A 64 -16.01 -19.70 9.87
N MET A 65 -16.83 -18.70 10.18
CA MET A 65 -16.62 -17.76 11.27
C MET A 65 -16.91 -18.36 12.66
N ILE A 66 -17.33 -19.63 12.74
CA ILE A 66 -17.54 -20.33 14.01
C ILE A 66 -16.21 -20.60 14.73
N PHE A 67 -15.13 -20.81 13.99
CA PHE A 67 -13.83 -21.08 14.58
C PHE A 67 -13.08 -19.80 14.94
N ALA A 68 -12.65 -19.69 16.20
CA ALA A 68 -11.96 -18.51 16.72
C ALA A 68 -10.70 -18.10 15.93
N TYR A 69 -9.97 -19.07 15.34
CA TYR A 69 -8.78 -18.76 14.55
C TYR A 69 -9.13 -18.03 13.24
N HIS A 70 -10.26 -18.34 12.60
CA HIS A 70 -10.70 -17.64 11.39
C HIS A 70 -11.11 -16.20 11.71
N ILE A 71 -11.79 -15.97 12.84
CA ILE A 71 -12.12 -14.64 13.35
C ILE A 71 -10.85 -13.82 13.61
N LEU A 72 -9.93 -14.38 14.39
CA LEU A 72 -8.70 -13.69 14.79
C LEU A 72 -7.86 -13.32 13.56
N MET A 73 -7.77 -14.21 12.58
CA MET A 73 -7.10 -13.91 11.31
C MET A 73 -7.75 -12.72 10.60
N CYS A 74 -9.07 -12.70 10.46
CA CYS A 74 -9.77 -11.56 9.83
C CYS A 74 -9.51 -10.24 10.58
N LEU A 75 -9.54 -10.24 11.91
CA LEU A 75 -9.23 -9.05 12.71
C LEU A 75 -7.80 -8.54 12.46
N PHE A 76 -6.80 -9.43 12.43
CA PHE A 76 -5.43 -9.05 12.09
C PHE A 76 -5.32 -8.45 10.68
N TRP A 77 -6.02 -9.04 9.70
CA TRP A 77 -6.02 -8.49 8.34
C TRP A 77 -6.64 -7.09 8.27
N ILE A 78 -7.68 -6.81 9.06
CA ILE A 78 -8.26 -5.45 9.19
C ILE A 78 -7.22 -4.49 9.77
N CYS A 79 -6.55 -4.87 10.86
CA CYS A 79 -5.48 -4.05 11.45
C CYS A 79 -4.35 -3.75 10.45
N PHE A 80 -3.95 -4.73 9.64
CA PHE A 80 -2.94 -4.52 8.60
C PHE A 80 -3.42 -3.58 7.49
N ILE A 81 -4.70 -3.62 7.12
CA ILE A 81 -5.26 -2.66 6.17
C ILE A 81 -5.22 -1.24 6.78
N GLY A 82 -5.57 -1.09 8.06
CA GLY A 82 -5.42 0.18 8.77
C GLY A 82 -3.99 0.70 8.76
N GLY A 83 -3.02 -0.17 9.05
CA GLY A 83 -1.59 0.16 8.96
C GLY A 83 -1.15 0.56 7.55
N ASN A 84 -1.67 -0.11 6.51
CA ASN A 84 -1.39 0.26 5.12
C ASN A 84 -1.91 1.65 4.78
N ILE A 85 -3.15 1.97 5.17
CA ILE A 85 -3.75 3.28 4.96
C ILE A 85 -2.94 4.35 5.70
N PHE A 86 -2.57 4.09 6.96
CA PHE A 86 -1.73 5.01 7.73
C PHE A 86 -0.38 5.27 7.05
N SER A 87 0.33 4.21 6.64
CA SER A 87 1.60 4.33 5.92
C SER A 87 1.45 5.09 4.60
N TRP A 88 0.36 4.85 3.88
CA TRP A 88 0.05 5.55 2.63
C TRP A 88 -0.15 7.06 2.87
N LEU A 89 -0.95 7.43 3.89
CA LEU A 89 -1.18 8.83 4.25
C LEU A 89 0.11 9.55 4.65
N VAL A 90 0.97 8.91 5.43
CA VAL A 90 2.26 9.49 5.86
C VAL A 90 3.15 9.80 4.64
N VAL A 91 3.33 8.84 3.75
CA VAL A 91 4.16 9.02 2.55
C VAL A 91 3.53 10.04 1.58
N HIS A 92 2.22 10.04 1.46
CA HIS A 92 1.49 11.03 0.67
C HIS A 92 1.68 12.45 1.22
N SER A 93 1.70 12.62 2.54
CA SER A 93 2.02 13.90 3.20
C SER A 93 3.42 14.38 2.82
N PHE A 94 4.43 13.52 2.91
CA PHE A 94 5.80 13.87 2.53
C PHE A 94 5.94 14.20 1.04
N TYR A 95 5.24 13.47 0.17
CA TYR A 95 5.24 13.76 -1.27
C TYR A 95 4.67 15.15 -1.57
N HIS A 96 3.56 15.53 -0.92
CA HIS A 96 2.97 16.86 -1.09
C HIS A 96 3.93 17.96 -0.60
N GLU A 97 4.58 17.76 0.54
CA GLU A 97 5.56 18.70 1.09
C GLU A 97 6.75 18.90 0.15
N LEU A 98 7.31 17.82 -0.40
CA LEU A 98 8.39 17.90 -1.40
C LEU A 98 7.96 18.67 -2.66
N CYS A 99 6.77 18.39 -3.17
CA CYS A 99 6.26 19.03 -4.38
C CYS A 99 6.09 20.55 -4.19
N GLU A 100 5.66 20.96 -3.00
CA GLU A 100 5.58 22.37 -2.65
C GLU A 100 6.96 23.04 -2.62
N VAL A 101 7.96 22.35 -2.05
CA VAL A 101 9.36 22.83 -2.02
C VAL A 101 9.93 22.95 -3.43
N THR A 102 9.78 21.93 -4.28
CA THR A 102 10.26 21.94 -5.67
C THR A 102 9.62 23.09 -6.46
N ARG A 103 8.32 23.31 -6.29
CA ARG A 103 7.61 24.43 -6.94
C ARG A 103 8.13 25.80 -6.50
N LEU A 104 8.47 25.96 -5.23
CA LEU A 104 9.05 27.20 -4.71
C LEU A 104 10.46 27.45 -5.26
N GLU A 105 11.28 26.41 -5.40
CA GLU A 105 12.61 26.52 -6.01
C GLU A 105 12.51 26.95 -7.48
N ASP A 106 11.59 26.37 -8.24
CA ASP A 106 11.37 26.74 -9.65
C ASP A 106 10.90 28.19 -9.81
N CYS A 107 10.01 28.66 -8.93
CA CYS A 107 9.59 30.06 -8.90
C CYS A 107 10.75 31.02 -8.56
N ALA A 108 11.64 30.63 -7.65
CA ALA A 108 12.81 31.43 -7.31
C ALA A 108 13.84 31.48 -8.45
N ARG A 109 14.01 30.39 -9.19
CA ARG A 109 14.94 30.31 -10.34
C ARG A 109 14.46 31.08 -11.56
N ALA A 110 13.15 31.24 -11.72
CA ALA A 110 12.54 31.96 -12.85
C ALA A 110 12.55 33.49 -12.72
N LYS A 111 12.99 34.04 -11.57
CA LYS A 111 12.99 35.47 -11.25
C LYS A 111 14.40 36.04 -11.22
#